data_AF-A0A818I3Y9-F1
#
_entry.id   AF-A0A818I3Y9-F1
#
_cell.length_a   1.000
_cell.length_b   1.000
_cell.length_c   1.000
_cell.angle_alpha   90.00
_cell.angle_beta   90.00
_cell.angle_gamma   90.00
#
_symmetry.space_group_name_H-M   'P 1'
#
loop_
_entity.id
_entity.type
_entity.pdbx_description
1 polymer ?
#
loop_
_entity_poly.entity_id
_entity_poly.type
_entity_poly.pdbx_seq_one_letter_code
_entity_poly.pdbx_strand_id
1 'polypeptide(L)'
;MFFLDRIIRRCCWYNCGVNNSVRIYEGRQTYFCISHLCNRQGSENALLVTSEATCNDHVKNQNETDVDCGGPCAPKQRCTDNKGCNMASDCNSGVCTLNTCQIPTCSDHVKNQNETDVDCGGPCSPANACTNLQSCRTPSDCNSSICVQNICKDPVLVITNSESPVGVYNTIAGGDSTPATSCTGMGQYPTNPNKEMPVQAFDGNANTKYTSFGPCKLDNCKGNLFPENCGLNTGLYLALQQGATFIVGLQLSTGNDFPRRDPIMVTLEGSNQSGTNLTLGSSWTLIYSGRSGLATDPGRKMSGPIVFFPNSLQYTSYRFLVTASRASDCAVQYSELQLFGY
;
A
#
# COMPACT_ATOMS: atom_id res chain seq x y z
N MET A 1 14.43 0.59 -66.28
CA MET A 1 13.23 0.86 -65.45
C MET A 1 11.93 1.07 -66.25
N PHE A 2 11.90 0.91 -67.59
CA PHE A 2 10.66 1.06 -68.40
C PHE A 2 10.07 -0.25 -68.99
N PHE A 3 10.76 -1.39 -68.81
CA PHE A 3 10.32 -2.67 -69.40
C PHE A 3 9.43 -3.52 -68.48
N LEU A 4 9.61 -3.46 -67.15
CA LEU A 4 8.79 -4.24 -66.20
C LEU A 4 7.34 -3.73 -66.10
N ASP A 5 7.12 -2.41 -66.20
CA ASP A 5 5.79 -1.80 -66.04
C ASP A 5 4.85 -2.16 -67.21
N ARG A 6 5.37 -2.37 -68.43
CA ARG A 6 4.55 -2.84 -69.58
C ARG A 6 4.12 -4.31 -69.45
N ILE A 7 4.92 -5.15 -68.80
CA ILE A 7 4.66 -6.60 -68.68
C ILE A 7 3.60 -6.86 -67.61
N ILE A 8 3.67 -6.15 -66.47
CA ILE A 8 2.67 -6.23 -65.39
C ILE A 8 1.30 -5.73 -65.89
N ARG A 9 1.26 -4.62 -66.64
CA ARG A 9 0.00 -4.07 -67.18
C ARG A 9 -0.68 -4.95 -68.22
N ARG A 10 0.05 -5.78 -68.97
CA ARG A 10 -0.57 -6.70 -69.95
C ARG A 10 -1.14 -7.97 -69.31
N CYS A 11 -0.56 -8.47 -68.21
CA CYS A 11 -1.10 -9.64 -67.50
C CYS A 11 -2.38 -9.32 -66.72
N CYS A 12 -2.52 -8.11 -66.17
CA CYS A 12 -3.73 -7.71 -65.43
C CYS A 12 -4.99 -7.52 -66.29
N TRP A 13 -4.90 -7.56 -67.63
CA TRP A 13 -6.06 -7.35 -68.51
C TRP A 13 -6.93 -8.61 -68.71
N TYR A 14 -6.40 -9.79 -68.41
CA TYR A 14 -7.17 -11.03 -68.41
C TYR A 14 -7.44 -11.47 -66.98
N ASN A 15 -8.72 -11.49 -66.59
CA ASN A 15 -9.21 -12.07 -65.34
C ASN A 15 -8.66 -13.49 -65.15
N CYS A 16 -7.56 -13.63 -64.42
CA CYS A 16 -7.06 -14.93 -63.98
C CYS A 16 -7.94 -15.42 -62.84
N GLY A 17 -8.98 -16.18 -63.18
CA GLY A 17 -9.79 -16.90 -62.20
C GLY A 17 -8.98 -17.97 -61.47
N VAL A 18 -9.35 -18.21 -60.21
CA VAL A 18 -8.77 -19.25 -59.36
C VAL A 18 -8.78 -20.59 -60.11
N ASN A 19 -7.61 -21.23 -60.23
CA ASN A 19 -7.35 -22.51 -60.91
C ASN A 19 -7.21 -22.55 -62.45
N ASN A 20 -6.90 -21.44 -63.12
CA ASN A 20 -6.49 -21.49 -64.53
C ASN A 20 -5.05 -20.99 -64.75
N SER A 21 -4.16 -21.89 -65.20
CA SER A 21 -2.81 -21.54 -65.64
C SER A 21 -2.84 -20.97 -67.06
N VAL A 22 -2.60 -19.68 -67.23
CA VAL A 22 -2.41 -19.05 -68.54
C VAL A 22 -0.92 -19.04 -68.90
N ARG A 23 -0.55 -19.61 -70.05
CA ARG A 23 0.80 -19.49 -70.61
C ARG A 23 0.86 -18.33 -71.58
N ILE A 24 1.80 -17.41 -71.35
CA ILE A 24 2.09 -16.30 -72.26
C ILE A 24 3.48 -16.54 -72.86
N TYR A 25 3.58 -16.50 -74.19
CA TYR A 25 4.84 -16.65 -74.91
C TYR A 25 5.25 -15.29 -75.51
N GLU A 26 6.19 -14.61 -74.88
CA GLU A 26 6.96 -13.54 -75.51
C GLU A 26 8.45 -13.86 -75.33
N GLY A 27 9.14 -14.17 -76.43
CA GLY A 27 10.60 -14.34 -76.47
C GLY A 27 11.22 -15.29 -75.42
N ARG A 28 11.35 -16.58 -75.74
CA ARG A 28 12.13 -17.61 -75.02
C ARG A 28 11.89 -17.76 -73.49
N GLN A 29 10.85 -17.14 -72.93
CA GLN A 29 10.57 -17.11 -71.50
C GLN A 29 9.15 -17.62 -71.22
N THR A 30 8.99 -18.45 -70.19
CA THR A 30 7.70 -19.02 -69.79
C THR A 30 7.34 -18.50 -68.40
N TYR A 31 6.12 -17.98 -68.26
CA TYR A 31 5.63 -17.38 -67.03
C TYR A 31 4.38 -18.11 -66.55
N PHE A 32 4.26 -18.30 -65.23
CA PHE A 32 3.09 -18.89 -64.57
C PHE A 32 2.46 -17.89 -63.60
N CYS A 33 1.13 -17.83 -63.59
CA CYS A 33 0.36 -17.11 -62.58
C CYS A 33 -0.04 -18.07 -61.46
N ILE A 34 0.37 -17.77 -60.23
CA ILE A 34 -0.11 -18.45 -59.02
C ILE A 34 -0.61 -17.32 -58.12
N SER A 35 -1.93 -17.29 -57.86
CA SER A 35 -2.60 -16.32 -56.97
C SER A 35 -2.08 -14.88 -57.09
N HIS A 36 -2.52 -14.18 -58.15
CA HIS A 36 -2.26 -12.76 -58.44
C HIS A 36 -0.80 -12.33 -58.75
N LEU A 37 0.18 -13.24 -58.79
CA LEU A 37 1.57 -12.89 -59.13
C LEU A 37 2.16 -13.77 -60.25
N CYS A 38 3.10 -13.17 -61.01
CA CYS A 38 3.74 -13.76 -62.20
C CYS A 38 5.20 -14.15 -61.89
N ASN A 39 5.59 -15.42 -62.07
CA ASN A 39 6.96 -15.90 -61.80
C ASN A 39 7.65 -16.47 -63.07
N ARG A 40 8.98 -16.29 -63.16
CA ARG A 40 9.85 -16.66 -64.29
C ARG A 40 10.52 -18.02 -64.01
N GLN A 41 10.45 -18.99 -64.92
CA GLN A 41 11.12 -20.29 -64.72
C GLN A 41 12.66 -20.16 -64.72
N GLY A 42 13.31 -20.59 -63.63
CA GLY A 42 14.76 -20.83 -63.59
C GLY A 42 15.59 -20.17 -62.48
N SER A 43 15.00 -19.50 -61.48
CA SER A 43 15.77 -19.07 -60.29
C SER A 43 15.63 -20.11 -59.17
N GLU A 44 16.71 -20.81 -58.83
CA GLU A 44 16.80 -21.70 -57.66
C GLU A 44 16.66 -20.98 -56.32
N ASN A 45 16.50 -19.67 -56.33
CA ASN A 45 15.97 -18.92 -55.21
C ASN A 45 14.53 -18.54 -55.55
N ALA A 46 13.60 -19.46 -55.27
CA ALA A 46 12.25 -19.03 -54.92
C ALA A 46 12.45 -18.08 -53.75
N LEU A 47 12.40 -16.78 -54.03
CA LEU A 47 12.37 -15.76 -52.99
C LEU A 47 11.16 -16.13 -52.15
N LEU A 48 11.41 -16.79 -51.03
CA LEU A 48 10.51 -16.84 -49.90
C LEU A 48 10.26 -15.37 -49.57
N VAL A 49 9.29 -14.77 -50.25
CA VAL A 49 8.56 -13.65 -49.68
C VAL A 49 7.81 -14.29 -48.54
N THR A 50 8.51 -14.45 -47.42
CA THR A 50 7.86 -14.59 -46.14
C THR A 50 6.98 -13.36 -46.06
N SER A 51 5.69 -13.58 -46.21
CA SER A 51 4.63 -12.59 -46.09
C SER A 51 4.69 -12.05 -44.66
N GLU A 52 5.53 -11.04 -44.44
CA GLU A 52 5.45 -10.27 -43.21
C GLU A 52 4.09 -9.60 -43.20
N ALA A 53 3.30 -9.87 -42.16
CA ALA A 53 1.98 -9.29 -42.00
C ALA A 53 2.04 -7.77 -42.17
N THR A 54 1.28 -7.27 -43.11
CA THR A 54 1.20 -5.84 -43.44
C THR A 54 0.16 -5.20 -42.54
N CYS A 55 0.56 -4.96 -41.29
CA CYS A 55 -0.26 -4.46 -40.18
C CYS A 55 -0.75 -3.00 -40.33
N ASN A 56 -0.92 -2.50 -41.55
CA ASN A 56 -1.33 -1.13 -41.86
C ASN A 56 -1.80 -0.98 -43.32
N ASP A 57 -2.27 -2.06 -43.95
CA ASP A 57 -2.73 -2.09 -45.34
C ASP A 57 -4.26 -1.99 -45.49
N HIS A 58 -4.97 -1.87 -44.37
CA HIS A 58 -6.42 -1.75 -44.26
C HIS A 58 -7.19 -3.00 -44.72
N VAL A 59 -6.55 -4.17 -44.74
CA VAL A 59 -7.15 -5.45 -45.12
C VAL A 59 -6.79 -6.54 -44.11
N LYS A 60 -7.81 -7.19 -43.53
CA LYS A 60 -7.59 -8.38 -42.68
C LYS A 60 -7.00 -9.54 -43.49
N ASN A 61 -5.69 -9.74 -43.40
CA ASN A 61 -4.96 -10.78 -44.13
C ASN A 61 -3.85 -11.42 -43.28
N GLN A 62 -3.10 -12.38 -43.83
CA GLN A 62 -1.88 -12.92 -43.21
C GLN A 62 -2.04 -13.37 -41.74
N ASN A 63 -3.20 -13.94 -41.40
CA ASN A 63 -3.59 -14.40 -40.06
C ASN A 63 -3.74 -13.30 -38.97
N GLU A 64 -3.96 -12.05 -39.37
CA GLU A 64 -4.46 -11.01 -38.47
C GLU A 64 -5.81 -11.39 -37.85
N THR A 65 -6.06 -10.93 -36.62
CA THR A 65 -7.32 -11.23 -35.93
C THR A 65 -8.40 -10.18 -36.20
N ASP A 66 -7.99 -8.95 -36.52
CA ASP A 66 -8.83 -7.91 -37.13
C ASP A 66 -7.97 -7.09 -38.12
N VAL A 67 -8.59 -6.23 -38.92
CA VAL A 67 -7.92 -5.40 -39.92
C VAL A 67 -6.73 -4.67 -39.30
N ASP A 68 -5.53 -4.97 -39.80
CA ASP A 68 -4.26 -4.35 -39.40
C ASP A 68 -3.85 -4.62 -37.94
N CYS A 69 -4.39 -5.62 -37.23
CA CYS A 69 -4.02 -5.84 -35.83
C CYS A 69 -4.16 -7.29 -35.33
N GLY A 70 -3.48 -7.56 -34.21
CA GLY A 70 -3.50 -8.86 -33.54
C GLY A 70 -2.85 -9.98 -34.36
N GLY A 71 -2.79 -11.20 -33.81
CA GLY A 71 -2.11 -12.32 -34.45
C GLY A 71 -0.64 -11.98 -34.71
N PRO A 72 -0.12 -12.13 -35.94
CA PRO A 72 1.27 -11.79 -36.29
C PRO A 72 1.62 -10.30 -36.13
N CYS A 73 0.64 -9.41 -36.05
CA CYS A 73 0.86 -7.99 -35.78
C CYS A 73 1.16 -7.71 -34.30
N ALA A 74 0.72 -8.57 -33.37
CA ALA A 74 1.09 -8.46 -31.97
C ALA A 74 2.54 -8.94 -31.75
N PRO A 75 3.33 -8.27 -30.87
CA PRO A 75 2.94 -7.21 -29.94
C PRO A 75 3.05 -5.79 -30.53
N LYS A 76 3.50 -5.62 -31.78
CA LYS A 76 3.74 -4.30 -32.39
C LYS A 76 2.45 -3.49 -32.56
N GLN A 77 1.37 -4.15 -32.94
CA GLN A 77 0.05 -3.56 -33.16
C GLN A 77 -1.03 -4.50 -32.66
N ARG A 78 -1.40 -4.31 -31.38
CA ARG A 78 -2.53 -5.01 -30.77
C ARG A 78 -3.83 -4.28 -31.10
N CYS A 79 -4.89 -5.06 -31.20
CA CYS A 79 -6.23 -4.58 -31.48
C CYS A 79 -6.81 -3.76 -30.31
N THR A 80 -7.53 -2.69 -30.67
CA THR A 80 -8.32 -1.89 -29.73
C THR A 80 -9.59 -2.62 -29.30
N ASP A 81 -10.30 -2.06 -28.33
CA ASP A 81 -11.56 -2.61 -27.83
C ASP A 81 -12.58 -2.85 -28.96
N ASN A 82 -13.41 -3.88 -28.81
CA ASN A 82 -14.43 -4.36 -29.75
C ASN A 82 -13.91 -4.91 -31.09
N LYS A 83 -12.59 -5.09 -31.26
CA LYS A 83 -11.98 -5.71 -32.44
C LYS A 83 -11.84 -7.23 -32.31
N GLY A 84 -11.72 -7.92 -33.43
CA GLY A 84 -11.51 -9.37 -33.49
C GLY A 84 -10.18 -9.82 -32.86
N CYS A 85 -10.23 -10.89 -32.06
CA CYS A 85 -9.07 -11.51 -31.42
C CYS A 85 -9.24 -13.03 -31.38
N ASN A 86 -8.12 -13.75 -31.24
CA ASN A 86 -8.10 -15.19 -30.97
C ASN A 86 -7.51 -15.49 -29.58
N MET A 87 -6.68 -14.59 -29.04
CA MET A 87 -6.06 -14.72 -27.73
C MET A 87 -5.79 -13.36 -27.07
N ALA A 88 -5.55 -13.37 -25.76
CA ALA A 88 -5.29 -12.20 -24.93
C ALA A 88 -4.22 -11.24 -25.51
N SER A 89 -3.12 -11.78 -26.05
CA SER A 89 -2.01 -10.98 -26.59
C SER A 89 -2.38 -10.17 -27.83
N ASP A 90 -3.49 -10.51 -28.50
CA ASP A 90 -3.99 -9.75 -29.65
C ASP A 90 -4.58 -8.41 -29.23
N CYS A 91 -5.01 -8.26 -27.98
CA CYS A 91 -5.75 -7.11 -27.49
C CYS A 91 -4.87 -6.16 -26.68
N ASN A 92 -5.08 -4.85 -26.84
CA ASN A 92 -4.46 -3.83 -25.99
C ASN A 92 -4.83 -4.02 -24.51
N SER A 93 -6.08 -4.41 -24.23
CA SER A 93 -6.57 -4.74 -22.89
C SER A 93 -5.96 -6.00 -22.30
N GLY A 94 -5.41 -6.89 -23.13
CA GLY A 94 -5.02 -8.24 -22.71
C GLY A 94 -6.21 -9.19 -22.49
N VAL A 95 -7.44 -8.77 -22.82
CA VAL A 95 -8.66 -9.58 -22.60
C VAL A 95 -9.34 -9.86 -23.93
N CYS A 96 -9.35 -11.14 -24.32
CA CYS A 96 -10.05 -11.63 -25.51
C CYS A 96 -11.17 -12.59 -25.09
N THR A 97 -12.42 -12.16 -25.24
CA THR A 97 -13.61 -12.94 -24.86
C THR A 97 -14.56 -13.00 -26.04
N LEU A 98 -15.07 -14.20 -26.37
CA LEU A 98 -15.95 -14.42 -27.52
C LEU A 98 -15.37 -13.85 -28.83
N ASN A 99 -14.06 -14.09 -29.06
CA ASN A 99 -13.29 -13.59 -30.20
C ASN A 99 -13.30 -12.06 -30.37
N THR A 100 -13.59 -11.32 -29.30
CA THR A 100 -13.64 -9.85 -29.31
C THR A 100 -12.79 -9.29 -28.17
N CYS A 101 -11.94 -8.31 -28.47
CA CYS A 101 -11.18 -7.58 -27.47
C CYS A 101 -12.13 -6.81 -26.56
N GLN A 102 -12.06 -7.11 -25.26
CA GLN A 102 -12.93 -6.48 -24.28
C GLN A 102 -12.33 -5.14 -23.84
N ILE A 103 -13.22 -4.21 -23.49
CA ILE A 103 -12.84 -2.99 -22.77
C ILE A 103 -12.27 -3.45 -21.42
N PRO A 104 -11.06 -3.01 -21.03
CA PRO A 104 -10.45 -3.39 -19.77
C PRO A 104 -11.24 -2.82 -18.59
N THR A 105 -11.34 -3.58 -17.51
CA THR A 105 -12.10 -3.21 -16.29
C THR A 105 -11.32 -3.59 -15.04
N CYS A 106 -11.64 -2.93 -13.92
CA CYS A 106 -11.08 -3.24 -12.60
C CYS A 106 -11.58 -4.56 -11.98
N SER A 107 -11.93 -5.54 -12.81
CA SER A 107 -12.45 -6.85 -12.40
C SER A 107 -12.33 -7.88 -13.54
N ASP A 108 -11.45 -7.65 -14.51
CA ASP A 108 -11.25 -8.53 -15.67
C ASP A 108 -10.12 -9.56 -15.46
N HIS A 109 -9.53 -9.58 -14.28
CA HIS A 109 -8.46 -10.49 -13.84
C HIS A 109 -7.15 -10.31 -14.60
N VAL A 110 -6.94 -9.15 -15.22
CA VAL A 110 -5.71 -8.80 -15.94
C VAL A 110 -5.21 -7.45 -15.47
N LYS A 111 -3.94 -7.39 -15.02
CA LYS A 111 -3.29 -6.12 -14.70
C LYS A 111 -3.10 -5.26 -15.96
N ASN A 112 -4.00 -4.31 -16.19
CA ASN A 112 -4.00 -3.43 -17.37
C ASN A 112 -4.30 -1.97 -16.95
N GLN A 113 -4.49 -1.06 -17.93
CA GLN A 113 -4.89 0.34 -17.69
C GLN A 113 -4.13 1.14 -16.60
N ASN A 114 -2.87 0.80 -16.31
CA ASN A 114 -2.07 1.38 -15.21
C ASN A 114 -2.56 1.05 -13.79
N GLU A 115 -3.29 -0.05 -13.61
CA GLU A 115 -3.51 -0.68 -12.32
C GLU A 115 -2.18 -0.97 -11.62
N THR A 116 -2.19 -0.89 -10.28
CA THR A 116 -0.99 -1.15 -9.50
C THR A 116 -0.84 -2.63 -9.16
N ASP A 117 -1.94 -3.36 -9.03
CA ASP A 117 -2.01 -4.82 -9.00
C ASP A 117 -3.21 -5.30 -9.85
N VAL A 118 -3.36 -6.61 -10.07
CA VAL A 118 -4.48 -7.16 -10.86
C VAL A 118 -5.82 -6.64 -10.32
N ASP A 119 -6.58 -5.97 -11.18
CA ASP A 119 -7.93 -5.43 -10.90
C ASP A 119 -7.98 -4.30 -9.84
N CYS A 120 -6.85 -3.75 -9.38
CA CYS A 120 -6.88 -2.77 -8.28
C CYS A 120 -5.82 -1.65 -8.36
N GLY A 121 -6.13 -0.57 -7.64
CA GLY A 121 -5.26 0.61 -7.52
C GLY A 121 -5.15 1.44 -8.81
N GLY A 122 -4.39 2.53 -8.78
CA GLY A 122 -4.28 3.44 -9.92
C GLY A 122 -5.65 4.00 -10.31
N PRO A 123 -6.08 3.88 -11.58
CA PRO A 123 -7.41 4.35 -12.01
C PRO A 123 -8.60 3.64 -11.37
N CYS A 124 -8.38 2.47 -10.75
CA CYS A 124 -9.42 1.73 -10.04
C CYS A 124 -9.70 2.28 -8.64
N SER A 125 -8.79 3.09 -8.08
CA SER A 125 -8.98 3.70 -6.77
C SER A 125 -9.90 4.94 -6.80
N PRO A 126 -10.73 5.16 -5.77
CA PRO A 126 -10.83 4.39 -4.52
C PRO A 126 -11.83 3.22 -4.58
N ALA A 127 -12.52 3.01 -5.70
CA ALA A 127 -13.61 2.05 -5.81
C ALA A 127 -13.14 0.58 -5.69
N ASN A 128 -11.97 0.28 -6.24
CA ASN A 128 -11.28 -1.00 -6.09
C ASN A 128 -9.82 -0.74 -5.69
N ALA A 129 -9.64 -0.28 -4.45
CA ALA A 129 -8.31 -0.15 -3.85
C ALA A 129 -7.78 -1.53 -3.43
N CYS A 130 -6.47 -1.71 -3.55
CA CYS A 130 -5.76 -2.94 -3.29
C CYS A 130 -5.75 -3.29 -1.79
N THR A 131 -5.85 -4.58 -1.51
CA THR A 131 -5.77 -5.18 -0.17
C THR A 131 -4.31 -5.37 0.27
N ASN A 132 -4.11 -5.78 1.53
CA ASN A 132 -2.79 -6.07 2.08
C ASN A 132 -1.94 -6.96 1.17
N LEU A 133 -0.64 -6.66 1.09
CA LEU A 133 0.38 -7.37 0.30
C LEU A 133 0.27 -7.21 -1.23
N GLN A 134 -0.76 -6.54 -1.74
CA GLN A 134 -0.86 -6.20 -3.16
C GLN A 134 0.00 -4.98 -3.52
N SER A 135 0.34 -4.87 -4.80
CA SER A 135 1.20 -3.83 -5.34
C SER A 135 0.52 -2.46 -5.38
N CYS A 136 1.27 -1.41 -5.05
CA CYS A 136 0.80 -0.03 -5.03
C CYS A 136 1.88 0.94 -5.52
N ARG A 137 1.49 2.16 -5.89
CA ARG A 137 2.40 3.28 -6.18
C ARG A 137 2.18 4.46 -5.25
N THR A 138 0.95 4.64 -4.80
CA THR A 138 0.51 5.75 -3.96
C THR A 138 -0.35 5.22 -2.80
N PRO A 139 -0.46 5.97 -1.69
CA PRO A 139 -1.35 5.62 -0.59
C PRO A 139 -2.79 5.31 -1.02
N SER A 140 -3.36 6.07 -1.96
CA SER A 140 -4.74 5.88 -2.44
C SER A 140 -4.96 4.56 -3.18
N ASP A 141 -3.90 3.87 -3.59
CA ASP A 141 -4.01 2.56 -4.22
C ASP A 141 -4.38 1.47 -3.21
N CYS A 142 -4.24 1.71 -1.90
CA CYS A 142 -4.47 0.73 -0.86
C CYS A 142 -5.74 1.02 -0.06
N ASN A 143 -6.48 -0.02 0.31
CA ASN A 143 -7.63 0.09 1.23
C ASN A 143 -7.22 0.71 2.57
N SER A 144 -6.03 0.37 3.07
CA SER A 144 -5.45 0.94 4.28
C SER A 144 -4.95 2.37 4.14
N SER A 145 -4.92 2.92 2.91
CA SER A 145 -4.23 4.16 2.58
C SER A 145 -2.73 4.16 2.91
N ILE A 146 -2.09 2.98 2.97
CA ILE A 146 -0.66 2.83 3.30
C ILE A 146 0.03 2.01 2.22
N CYS A 147 0.88 2.69 1.45
CA CYS A 147 1.73 2.09 0.44
C CYS A 147 3.20 2.24 0.83
N VAL A 148 3.87 1.13 1.16
CA VAL A 148 5.28 1.11 1.56
C VAL A 148 6.05 0.10 0.73
N GLN A 149 7.18 0.53 0.17
CA GLN A 149 8.01 -0.31 -0.72
C GLN A 149 7.20 -0.92 -1.87
N ASN A 150 6.27 -0.14 -2.43
CA ASN A 150 5.33 -0.54 -3.49
C ASN A 150 4.36 -1.67 -3.10
N ILE A 151 4.14 -1.89 -1.80
CA ILE A 151 3.22 -2.91 -1.28
C ILE A 151 2.23 -2.26 -0.31
N CYS A 152 0.95 -2.59 -0.45
CA CYS A 152 -0.10 -2.21 0.49
C CYS A 152 0.10 -2.91 1.81
N LYS A 153 0.02 -2.15 2.90
CA LYS A 153 0.19 -2.67 4.26
C LYS A 153 -1.04 -2.34 5.10
N ASP A 154 -1.64 -3.36 5.70
CA ASP A 154 -2.70 -3.18 6.67
C ASP A 154 -2.09 -3.03 8.08
N PRO A 155 -2.42 -1.95 8.82
CA PRO A 155 -2.00 -1.82 10.20
C PRO A 155 -2.62 -2.91 11.07
N VAL A 156 -1.77 -3.69 11.72
CA VAL A 156 -2.17 -4.68 12.72
C VAL A 156 -1.77 -4.23 14.11
N LEU A 157 -2.44 -4.74 15.14
CA LEU A 157 -2.01 -4.52 16.52
C LEU A 157 -0.62 -5.15 16.71
N VAL A 158 0.36 -4.32 17.07
CA VAL A 158 1.77 -4.73 17.21
C VAL A 158 2.10 -5.10 18.65
N ILE A 159 1.51 -4.42 19.62
CA ILE A 159 1.79 -4.68 21.02
C ILE A 159 0.87 -5.77 21.56
N THR A 160 1.46 -6.73 22.24
CA THR A 160 0.79 -7.82 22.94
C THR A 160 0.71 -7.55 24.46
N ASN A 161 0.26 -8.54 25.22
CA ASN A 161 0.26 -8.50 26.69
C ASN A 161 1.55 -9.03 27.32
N SER A 162 2.59 -9.26 26.53
CA SER A 162 3.87 -9.83 26.96
C SER A 162 4.98 -8.79 27.13
N GLU A 163 4.72 -7.56 26.71
CA GLU A 163 5.61 -6.43 26.74
C GLU A 163 5.94 -6.05 28.18
N SER A 164 7.18 -5.60 28.39
CA SER A 164 7.67 -5.15 29.69
C SER A 164 7.91 -3.65 29.67
N PRO A 165 6.85 -2.83 29.69
CA PRO A 165 6.98 -1.38 29.69
C PRO A 165 7.57 -0.85 30.99
N VAL A 166 8.35 0.21 30.85
CA VAL A 166 8.89 1.00 31.96
C VAL A 166 8.19 2.33 31.97
N GLY A 167 7.49 2.63 33.07
CA GLY A 167 6.89 3.94 33.27
C GLY A 167 7.96 5.03 33.33
N VAL A 168 7.66 6.23 32.85
CA VAL A 168 8.57 7.38 32.92
C VAL A 168 7.82 8.66 33.29
N TYR A 169 8.55 9.61 33.85
CA TYR A 169 8.05 10.94 34.19
C TYR A 169 9.12 12.01 33.94
N ASN A 170 8.70 13.28 34.07
CA ASN A 170 9.55 14.45 33.81
C ASN A 170 10.24 14.37 32.44
N THR A 171 9.52 13.85 31.45
CA THR A 171 10.04 13.55 30.12
C THR A 171 9.29 14.37 29.09
N ILE A 172 10.03 15.05 28.23
CA ILE A 172 9.51 15.68 27.00
C ILE A 172 10.04 14.93 25.79
N ALA A 173 9.41 15.12 24.63
CA ALA A 173 9.92 14.58 23.37
C ALA A 173 11.37 15.06 23.11
N GLY A 174 12.26 14.13 22.75
CA GLY A 174 13.71 14.34 22.60
C GLY A 174 14.47 14.58 23.91
N GLY A 175 13.79 14.64 25.06
CA GLY A 175 14.38 14.86 26.38
C GLY A 175 14.70 13.57 27.12
N ASP A 176 15.59 13.68 28.10
CA ASP A 176 15.92 12.57 29.00
C ASP A 176 14.69 12.13 29.80
N SER A 177 14.63 10.84 30.13
CA SER A 177 13.58 10.25 30.93
C SER A 177 14.05 9.90 32.32
N THR A 178 13.21 10.18 33.31
CA THR A 178 13.37 9.62 34.66
C THR A 178 12.46 8.39 34.80
N PRO A 179 13.00 7.20 35.12
CA PRO A 179 12.19 6.01 35.36
C PRO A 179 11.21 6.22 36.51
N ALA A 180 9.93 5.88 36.27
CA ALA A 180 8.90 5.93 37.28
C ALA A 180 9.09 4.82 38.31
N THR A 181 8.72 5.11 39.55
CA THR A 181 8.80 4.16 40.67
C THR A 181 7.43 3.90 41.26
N SER A 182 7.26 2.78 41.94
CA SER A 182 6.03 2.49 42.67
C SER A 182 6.06 3.14 44.07
N CYS A 183 4.94 3.72 44.58
CA CYS A 183 4.70 4.21 45.97
C CYS A 183 5.30 5.55 46.50
N THR A 184 4.47 6.47 47.04
CA THR A 184 4.71 7.72 47.87
C THR A 184 5.79 8.81 47.56
N GLY A 185 6.63 8.71 46.56
CA GLY A 185 7.50 9.77 46.00
C GLY A 185 6.97 10.48 44.73
N MET A 186 7.85 11.20 44.02
CA MET A 186 7.55 11.84 42.73
C MET A 186 7.76 10.86 41.58
N GLY A 187 6.97 10.99 40.51
CA GLY A 187 7.12 10.22 39.28
C GLY A 187 6.51 8.85 39.33
N GLN A 188 5.39 8.69 40.01
CA GLN A 188 4.98 7.38 40.49
C GLN A 188 3.69 6.87 39.93
N TYR A 189 3.49 5.59 40.15
CA TYR A 189 2.25 4.86 39.93
C TYR A 189 1.86 4.07 41.20
N PRO A 190 0.56 3.80 41.39
CA PRO A 190 0.10 3.05 42.55
C PRO A 190 0.68 1.64 42.59
N THR A 191 1.08 1.18 43.78
CA THR A 191 1.51 -0.20 44.04
C THR A 191 0.35 -1.16 44.22
N ASN A 192 -0.89 -0.83 43.85
CA ASN A 192 -1.93 -1.85 43.82
C ASN A 192 -1.52 -2.86 42.73
N PRO A 193 -0.85 -3.97 43.07
CA PRO A 193 0.13 -4.61 42.18
C PRO A 193 -0.54 -5.28 40.97
N ASN A 194 -1.86 -5.31 40.96
CA ASN A 194 -2.67 -6.04 40.00
C ASN A 194 -3.53 -5.13 39.12
N LYS A 195 -3.45 -3.78 39.25
CA LYS A 195 -4.41 -2.92 38.55
C LYS A 195 -3.91 -1.59 37.98
N GLU A 196 -2.79 -1.03 38.44
CA GLU A 196 -2.44 0.38 38.14
C GLU A 196 -0.98 0.66 37.67
N MET A 197 -0.22 -0.36 37.28
CA MET A 197 1.18 -0.29 36.86
C MET A 197 1.33 -0.15 35.33
N PRO A 198 2.53 0.18 34.79
CA PRO A 198 2.73 0.33 33.35
C PRO A 198 2.29 -0.87 32.50
N VAL A 199 2.44 -2.10 33.01
CA VAL A 199 2.03 -3.33 32.32
C VAL A 199 0.52 -3.39 32.06
N GLN A 200 -0.30 -2.76 32.90
CA GLN A 200 -1.75 -2.70 32.71
C GLN A 200 -2.17 -1.75 31.57
N ALA A 201 -1.24 -1.03 30.94
CA ALA A 201 -1.55 -0.31 29.70
C ALA A 201 -1.59 -1.23 28.47
N PHE A 202 -1.21 -2.51 28.61
CA PHE A 202 -1.07 -3.44 27.49
C PHE A 202 -1.64 -4.83 27.79
N ASP A 203 -2.37 -5.00 28.88
CA ASP A 203 -2.82 -6.33 29.32
C ASP A 203 -4.11 -6.79 28.61
N GLY A 204 -4.68 -5.96 27.72
CA GLY A 204 -5.90 -6.28 26.97
C GLY A 204 -7.15 -6.30 27.84
N ASN A 205 -7.12 -5.65 29.00
CA ASN A 205 -8.17 -5.66 30.00
C ASN A 205 -8.60 -4.24 30.39
N ALA A 206 -9.73 -3.79 29.84
CA ALA A 206 -10.28 -2.48 30.15
C ALA A 206 -10.69 -2.24 31.64
N ASN A 207 -10.63 -3.28 32.50
CA ASN A 207 -10.89 -3.16 33.94
C ASN A 207 -9.65 -2.82 34.78
N THR A 208 -8.46 -2.94 34.20
CA THR A 208 -7.20 -2.46 34.74
C THR A 208 -6.84 -1.14 34.05
N LYS A 209 -5.82 -0.45 34.57
CA LYS A 209 -5.33 0.80 33.99
C LYS A 209 -3.87 1.03 34.29
N TYR A 210 -3.21 1.92 33.58
CA TYR A 210 -2.01 2.56 34.07
C TYR A 210 -2.36 3.96 34.58
N THR A 211 -1.92 4.27 35.80
CA THR A 211 -2.08 5.58 36.42
C THR A 211 -0.71 6.19 36.69
N SER A 212 -0.51 7.43 36.24
CA SER A 212 0.75 8.15 36.45
C SER A 212 0.50 9.50 37.11
N PHE A 213 1.12 9.71 38.27
CA PHE A 213 1.05 10.98 39.02
C PHE A 213 2.05 12.02 38.49
N GLY A 214 3.03 11.59 37.69
CA GLY A 214 4.09 12.48 37.18
C GLY A 214 4.84 13.19 38.29
N PRO A 215 5.14 14.50 38.18
CA PRO A 215 5.89 15.21 39.22
C PRO A 215 5.14 15.30 40.56
N CYS A 216 3.84 14.97 40.59
CA CYS A 216 3.03 15.01 41.78
C CYS A 216 3.14 13.71 42.59
N LYS A 217 2.97 13.84 43.91
CA LYS A 217 2.96 12.73 44.84
C LYS A 217 1.55 12.19 45.05
N LEU A 218 1.43 10.92 45.45
CA LEU A 218 0.16 10.25 45.72
C LEU A 218 -0.67 10.94 46.82
N ASP A 219 -0.03 11.53 47.83
CA ASP A 219 -0.69 12.29 48.90
C ASP A 219 -1.31 13.61 48.39
N ASN A 220 -0.78 14.20 47.31
CA ASN A 220 -1.40 15.35 46.64
C ASN A 220 -2.75 15.02 45.98
N CYS A 221 -3.12 13.74 45.86
CA CYS A 221 -4.47 13.34 45.43
C CYS A 221 -5.52 13.43 46.55
N LYS A 222 -5.11 13.75 47.80
CA LYS A 222 -6.02 13.99 48.92
C LYS A 222 -6.29 15.49 49.05
N GLY A 223 -7.14 16.03 48.18
CA GLY A 223 -7.51 17.45 48.16
C GLY A 223 -8.11 17.89 46.82
N ASN A 224 -8.42 19.19 46.69
CA ASN A 224 -8.96 19.80 45.46
C ASN A 224 -7.97 20.77 44.78
N LEU A 225 -6.72 20.84 45.24
CA LEU A 225 -5.67 21.70 44.69
C LEU A 225 -4.58 20.82 44.07
N PHE A 226 -4.58 20.76 42.74
CA PHE A 226 -3.62 19.96 41.97
C PHE A 226 -2.68 20.92 41.22
N PRO A 227 -1.35 20.76 41.33
CA PRO A 227 -0.42 21.43 40.42
C PRO A 227 -0.81 21.18 38.96
N GLU A 228 -0.69 22.21 38.11
CA GLU A 228 -1.19 22.17 36.72
C GLU A 228 -0.54 21.09 35.83
N ASN A 229 0.55 20.47 36.28
CA ASN A 229 1.38 19.54 35.50
C ASN A 229 1.37 18.09 36.02
N CYS A 230 0.51 17.74 36.98
CA CYS A 230 0.47 16.36 37.46
C CYS A 230 0.07 15.39 36.34
N GLY A 231 0.78 14.25 36.26
CA GLY A 231 0.59 13.26 35.20
C GLY A 231 0.98 13.71 33.78
N LEU A 232 1.30 14.98 33.55
CA LEU A 232 1.83 15.46 32.27
C LEU A 232 3.32 15.19 32.15
N ASN A 233 3.82 15.09 30.93
CA ASN A 233 5.22 14.72 30.64
C ASN A 233 5.58 13.37 31.27
N THR A 234 4.61 12.45 31.24
CA THR A 234 4.73 11.09 31.75
C THR A 234 4.27 10.10 30.71
N GLY A 235 4.61 8.84 30.90
CA GLY A 235 4.09 7.76 30.10
C GLY A 235 4.91 6.53 30.34
N LEU A 236 5.38 5.92 29.26
CA LEU A 236 6.13 4.69 29.30
C LEU A 236 7.03 4.56 28.07
N TYR A 237 8.06 3.74 28.18
CA TYR A 237 8.73 3.17 27.02
C TYR A 237 8.75 1.66 27.11
N LEU A 238 8.93 1.01 25.97
CA LEU A 238 9.08 -0.42 25.86
C LEU A 238 9.97 -0.79 24.68
N ALA A 239 10.62 -1.95 24.78
CA ALA A 239 11.19 -2.64 23.63
C ALA A 239 10.14 -3.62 23.09
N LEU A 240 9.93 -3.61 21.78
CA LEU A 240 9.01 -4.55 21.12
C LEU A 240 9.64 -5.93 21.07
N GLN A 241 8.94 -6.96 21.54
CA GLN A 241 9.45 -8.34 21.52
C GLN A 241 9.65 -8.84 20.09
N GLN A 242 8.80 -8.42 19.16
CA GLN A 242 8.89 -8.77 17.73
C GLN A 242 10.01 -8.05 16.97
N GLY A 243 10.75 -7.14 17.63
CA GLY A 243 11.85 -6.39 17.02
C GLY A 243 11.40 -5.14 16.27
N ALA A 244 12.22 -4.70 15.32
CA ALA A 244 11.99 -3.44 14.60
C ALA A 244 10.69 -3.50 13.79
N THR A 245 9.77 -2.58 14.06
CA THR A 245 8.43 -2.54 13.43
C THR A 245 8.11 -1.12 13.00
N PHE A 246 7.29 -0.91 11.97
CA PHE A 246 6.73 0.41 11.68
C PHE A 246 5.50 0.65 12.53
N ILE A 247 5.52 1.61 13.46
CA ILE A 247 4.29 2.05 14.13
C ILE A 247 3.71 3.25 13.39
N VAL A 248 2.46 3.14 12.96
CA VAL A 248 1.72 4.13 12.16
C VAL A 248 0.38 4.52 12.79
N GLY A 249 0.04 3.93 13.93
CA GLY A 249 -1.19 4.26 14.62
C GLY A 249 -1.12 3.99 16.11
N LEU A 250 -1.98 4.68 16.85
CA LEU A 250 -2.20 4.42 18.27
C LEU A 250 -3.69 4.50 18.59
N GLN A 251 -4.09 3.81 19.66
CA GLN A 251 -5.43 3.92 20.24
C GLN A 251 -5.30 3.87 21.76
N LEU A 252 -6.01 4.76 22.43
CA LEU A 252 -6.13 4.73 23.88
C LEU A 252 -7.52 4.28 24.31
N SER A 253 -7.58 3.55 25.41
CA SER A 253 -8.81 3.29 26.15
C SER A 253 -8.82 4.06 27.46
N THR A 254 -9.96 4.63 27.82
CA THR A 254 -10.10 5.42 29.05
C THR A 254 -10.07 4.49 30.28
N GLY A 255 -9.51 4.98 31.40
CA GLY A 255 -9.54 4.25 32.68
C GLY A 255 -10.94 4.20 33.32
N ASN A 256 -11.00 4.03 34.65
CA ASN A 256 -12.26 3.96 35.39
C ASN A 256 -12.48 5.04 36.48
N ASP A 257 -11.51 5.94 36.79
CA ASP A 257 -11.69 6.96 37.85
C ASP A 257 -12.45 8.21 37.38
N PHE A 258 -11.74 9.26 36.89
CA PHE A 258 -12.35 10.48 36.39
C PHE A 258 -11.97 10.80 34.92
N PRO A 259 -12.91 11.31 34.09
CA PRO A 259 -12.62 11.75 32.71
C PRO A 259 -11.56 12.84 32.59
N ARG A 260 -11.41 13.71 33.61
CA ARG A 260 -10.39 14.78 33.61
C ARG A 260 -8.95 14.25 33.47
N ARG A 261 -8.70 12.99 33.85
CA ARG A 261 -7.39 12.34 33.78
C ARG A 261 -7.07 11.72 32.41
N ASP A 262 -8.01 11.78 31.46
CA ASP A 262 -7.81 11.17 30.16
C ASP A 262 -6.73 11.94 29.38
N PRO A 263 -5.75 11.24 28.77
CA PRO A 263 -4.77 11.87 27.88
C PRO A 263 -5.47 12.42 26.64
N ILE A 264 -5.36 13.71 26.37
CA ILE A 264 -5.93 14.34 25.15
C ILE A 264 -4.86 14.69 24.11
N MET A 265 -3.63 14.95 24.55
CA MET A 265 -2.48 15.17 23.68
C MET A 265 -1.35 14.24 24.10
N VAL A 266 -0.66 13.69 23.10
CA VAL A 266 0.38 12.69 23.28
C VAL A 266 1.51 12.90 22.30
N THR A 267 2.66 12.31 22.61
CA THR A 267 3.75 12.11 21.66
C THR A 267 4.12 10.63 21.61
N LEU A 268 4.55 10.18 20.43
CA LEU A 268 5.16 8.87 20.22
C LEU A 268 6.53 9.05 19.59
N GLU A 269 7.52 8.37 20.14
CA GLU A 269 8.90 8.42 19.69
C GLU A 269 9.44 7.00 19.48
N GLY A 270 10.40 6.85 18.58
CA GLY A 270 11.08 5.59 18.29
C GLY A 270 12.56 5.63 18.64
N SER A 271 13.11 4.49 19.03
CA SER A 271 14.54 4.28 19.28
C SER A 271 14.99 2.88 18.87
N ASN A 272 16.23 2.79 18.40
CA ASN A 272 16.95 1.51 18.20
C ASN A 272 18.01 1.26 19.28
N GLN A 273 17.97 2.02 20.38
CA GLN A 273 18.83 1.83 21.54
C GLN A 273 18.22 0.79 22.50
N SER A 274 18.97 0.39 23.52
CA SER A 274 18.55 -0.59 24.51
C SER A 274 19.08 -0.28 25.91
N GLY A 275 18.53 -0.97 26.92
CA GLY A 275 18.94 -0.84 28.31
C GLY A 275 18.84 0.60 28.81
N THR A 276 19.87 1.07 29.53
CA THR A 276 19.90 2.41 30.11
C THR A 276 19.96 3.53 29.07
N ASN A 277 20.33 3.26 27.82
CA ASN A 277 20.32 4.29 26.78
C ASN A 277 18.90 4.75 26.45
N LEU A 278 17.87 3.96 26.76
CA LEU A 278 16.47 4.35 26.59
C LEU A 278 16.03 5.46 27.57
N THR A 279 16.83 5.80 28.58
CA THR A 279 16.58 6.99 29.41
C THR A 279 17.18 8.28 28.85
N LEU A 280 18.00 8.20 27.80
CA LEU A 280 18.64 9.37 27.19
C LEU A 280 17.75 9.93 26.08
N GLY A 281 17.48 11.23 26.10
CA GLY A 281 16.65 11.92 25.12
C GLY A 281 17.21 11.84 23.70
N SER A 282 18.53 11.91 23.59
CA SER A 282 19.26 11.75 22.31
C SER A 282 19.04 10.39 21.62
N SER A 283 18.52 9.40 22.34
CA SER A 283 18.18 8.08 21.79
C SER A 283 16.84 8.05 21.05
N TRP A 284 16.01 9.09 21.19
CA TRP A 284 14.62 9.09 20.73
C TRP A 284 14.43 10.01 19.53
N THR A 285 13.68 9.51 18.54
CA THR A 285 13.24 10.29 17.38
C THR A 285 11.73 10.45 17.45
N LEU A 286 11.25 11.69 17.39
CA LEU A 286 9.81 11.99 17.39
C LEU A 286 9.14 11.47 16.11
N ILE A 287 8.09 10.68 16.28
CA ILE A 287 7.28 10.10 15.19
C ILE A 287 5.95 10.83 15.12
N TYR A 288 5.31 11.06 16.27
CA TYR A 288 3.99 11.66 16.35
C TYR A 288 3.91 12.64 17.50
N SER A 289 3.24 13.77 17.28
CA SER A 289 2.83 14.73 18.31
C SER A 289 1.44 15.26 17.95
N GLY A 290 0.45 15.02 18.79
CA GLY A 290 -0.91 15.38 18.46
C GLY A 290 -1.97 14.83 19.39
N ARG A 291 -3.21 14.75 18.88
CA ARG A 291 -4.37 14.30 19.64
C ARG A 291 -4.31 12.79 19.87
N SER A 292 -4.74 12.36 21.04
CA SER A 292 -4.77 10.94 21.42
C SER A 292 -5.96 10.14 20.88
N GLY A 293 -6.96 10.82 20.30
CA GLY A 293 -8.28 10.25 20.00
C GLY A 293 -9.31 10.47 21.11
N LEU A 294 -8.91 10.87 22.32
CA LEU A 294 -9.81 11.04 23.47
C LEU A 294 -10.31 12.48 23.66
N ALA A 295 -10.17 13.35 22.67
CA ALA A 295 -10.66 14.74 22.77
C ALA A 295 -12.17 14.79 23.11
N THR A 296 -12.95 13.92 22.47
CA THR A 296 -14.32 13.60 22.88
C THR A 296 -14.27 12.43 23.86
N ASP A 297 -14.95 12.53 25.00
CA ASP A 297 -15.03 11.45 25.99
C ASP A 297 -15.87 10.27 25.44
N PRO A 298 -15.28 9.09 25.20
CA PRO A 298 -16.02 7.91 24.74
C PRO A 298 -16.79 7.21 25.87
N GLY A 299 -16.73 7.69 27.10
CA GLY A 299 -17.16 6.99 28.30
C GLY A 299 -16.00 6.27 28.97
N ARG A 300 -16.26 5.53 30.06
CA ARG A 300 -15.22 4.86 30.86
C ARG A 300 -14.99 3.44 30.43
N LYS A 301 -13.73 2.99 30.46
CA LYS A 301 -13.30 1.66 29.98
C LYS A 301 -13.63 1.44 28.49
N MET A 302 -13.63 2.52 27.74
CA MET A 302 -13.98 2.54 26.32
C MET A 302 -12.79 3.02 25.50
N SER A 303 -12.58 2.39 24.36
CA SER A 303 -11.57 2.80 23.38
C SER A 303 -12.02 4.05 22.63
N GLY A 304 -11.11 5.01 22.46
CA GLY A 304 -11.27 6.08 21.49
C GLY A 304 -11.11 5.58 20.05
N PRO A 305 -11.28 6.42 19.03
CA PRO A 305 -10.89 6.09 17.67
C PRO A 305 -9.38 5.83 17.55
N ILE A 306 -8.98 4.97 16.61
CA ILE A 306 -7.57 4.81 16.23
C ILE A 306 -7.09 6.12 15.57
N VAL A 307 -5.94 6.60 15.99
CA VAL A 307 -5.26 7.76 15.41
C VAL A 307 -4.11 7.26 14.55
N PHE A 308 -4.28 7.36 13.23
CA PHE A 308 -3.24 7.04 12.26
C PHE A 308 -2.36 8.27 11.95
N PHE A 309 -1.08 8.03 11.72
CA PHE A 309 -0.08 9.03 11.37
C PHE A 309 0.99 8.45 10.44
N PRO A 310 1.59 9.27 9.57
CA PRO A 310 2.67 8.81 8.70
C PRO A 310 3.91 8.47 9.52
N ASN A 311 4.54 7.33 9.22
CA ASN A 311 5.85 6.98 9.73
C ASN A 311 6.59 6.17 8.67
N SER A 312 7.84 6.55 8.39
CA SER A 312 8.70 5.90 7.39
C SER A 312 9.91 5.20 8.01
N LEU A 313 10.00 5.16 9.35
CA LEU A 313 11.11 4.55 10.08
C LEU A 313 10.59 3.50 11.05
N GLN A 314 11.26 2.35 11.05
CA GLN A 314 11.00 1.27 12.00
C GLN A 314 11.95 1.37 13.19
N TYR A 315 11.44 1.02 14.36
CA TYR A 315 12.21 1.07 15.60
C TYR A 315 12.00 -0.19 16.44
N THR A 316 13.01 -0.60 17.21
CA THR A 316 12.91 -1.71 18.17
C THR A 316 12.29 -1.30 19.49
N SER A 317 12.21 0.00 19.78
CA SER A 317 11.66 0.53 21.02
C SER A 317 10.85 1.79 20.78
N TYR A 318 9.81 1.97 21.59
CA TYR A 318 8.88 3.08 21.48
C TYR A 318 8.68 3.75 22.85
N ARG A 319 8.56 5.08 22.85
CA ARG A 319 8.23 5.89 24.02
C ARG A 319 6.95 6.66 23.75
N PHE A 320 5.97 6.46 24.61
CA PHE A 320 4.70 7.16 24.60
C PHE A 320 4.67 8.14 25.77
N LEU A 321 4.31 9.40 25.51
CA LEU A 321 4.18 10.42 26.53
C LEU A 321 2.82 11.12 26.42
N VAL A 322 2.22 11.40 27.57
CA VAL A 322 1.05 12.25 27.72
C VAL A 322 1.52 13.69 27.91
N THR A 323 1.09 14.58 27.03
CA THR A 323 1.48 15.99 27.02
C THR A 323 0.35 16.94 27.43
N ALA A 324 -0.90 16.47 27.40
CA ALA A 324 -2.04 17.16 28.01
C ALA A 324 -3.12 16.18 28.44
N SER A 325 -3.84 16.51 29.51
CA SER A 325 -5.02 15.81 30.01
C SER A 325 -6.30 16.62 29.75
N ARG A 326 -7.46 15.96 29.78
CA ARG A 326 -8.76 16.61 29.56
C ARG A 326 -9.00 17.81 30.47
N ALA A 327 -8.58 17.71 31.73
CA ALA A 327 -8.50 18.84 32.66
C ALA A 327 -7.44 18.57 33.74
N SER A 328 -7.15 19.58 34.56
CA SER A 328 -6.22 19.43 35.69
C SER A 328 -6.76 18.44 36.72
N ASP A 329 -5.90 17.54 37.17
CA ASP A 329 -6.10 16.56 38.26
C ASP A 329 -4.73 16.12 38.75
N CYS A 330 -4.65 15.31 39.81
CA CYS A 330 -3.38 14.83 40.36
C CYS A 330 -2.67 13.75 39.52
N ALA A 331 -3.27 13.26 38.42
CA ALA A 331 -2.73 12.16 37.62
C ALA A 331 -3.34 12.09 36.21
N VAL A 332 -2.69 11.31 35.34
CA VAL A 332 -3.28 10.78 34.10
C VAL A 332 -3.56 9.29 34.24
N GLN A 333 -4.52 8.79 33.46
CA GLN A 333 -4.85 7.36 33.45
C GLN A 333 -5.34 6.89 32.07
N TYR A 334 -5.08 5.64 31.74
CA TYR A 334 -5.63 4.96 30.56
C TYR A 334 -5.63 3.45 30.80
N SER A 335 -6.66 2.76 30.32
CA SER A 335 -6.79 1.32 30.46
C SER A 335 -5.96 0.56 29.45
N GLU A 336 -5.87 1.05 28.22
CA GLU A 336 -5.07 0.42 27.17
C GLU A 336 -4.36 1.49 26.35
N LEU A 337 -3.17 1.14 25.87
CA LEU A 337 -2.44 1.78 24.80
C LEU A 337 -2.14 0.72 23.75
N GLN A 338 -2.83 0.80 22.64
CA GLN A 338 -2.61 -0.08 21.49
C GLN A 338 -1.79 0.67 20.46
N LEU A 339 -0.72 0.05 19.95
CA LEU A 339 0.05 0.56 18.82
C LEU A 339 -0.19 -0.32 17.59
N PHE A 340 -0.39 0.32 16.45
CA PHE A 340 -0.70 -0.32 15.18
C PHE A 340 0.44 -0.13 14.19
N GLY A 341 0.77 -1.18 13.45
CA GLY A 341 1.96 -1.22 12.60
C GLY A 341 2.00 -2.39 11.63
N TYR A 342 3.13 -2.53 10.93
CA TYR A 342 3.42 -3.57 9.94
C TYR A 342 4.93 -3.73 9.74
#